data_AF-A0A084VS71-F1
#
_entry.id   AF-A0A084VS71-F1
#
_cell.length_a   1.000
_cell.length_b   1.000
_cell.length_c   1.000
_cell.angle_alpha   90.00
_cell.angle_beta   90.00
_cell.angle_gamma   90.00
#
_symmetry.space_group_name_H-M   'P 1'
#
loop_
_entity.id
_entity.type
_entity.pdbx_description
1 polymer ?
#
loop_
_entity_poly.entity_id
_entity_poly.type
_entity_poly.pdbx_seq_one_letter_code
_entity_poly.pdbx_strand_id
1 'polypeptide(L)'
;MAQSRELPSDNSCRRSDSVFDRLAKKNPNYQDKIKVIEGDLEKPNFDLCPESMEYLREHTNVILHIAATVKFDEEMIKAITINLGGTRTALEIGRQAKNLQSFVYVSTAYSNSYDEYIQERVYPVDCNPEKILANLDDEKLIQDVIKYSHKWPNTYTFTKALAETLTLEYRQHFPIAILRPSCVMSSLNEPMPGWCDSIFGTNGTFIGWYYGLIRTSHIDPDVTIDTVPVDYVSNAIIAVGWKTYIQRMSPVDLQLYPCDNRNYTWRLFFEVAVPGLKKYFFKEDLNNVRQARLAMRKKELIVNTVLFAFVGLILLQLYYLLF
;
A
#
# COMPACT_ATOMS: atom_id res chain seq x y z
N MET A 1 -5.52 7.59 27.83
CA MET A 1 -6.61 8.60 27.78
C MET A 1 -6.77 9.09 26.35
N ALA A 2 -7.65 8.45 25.58
CA ALA A 2 -8.17 9.07 24.36
C ALA A 2 -9.22 10.07 24.83
N GLN A 3 -8.90 11.36 24.80
CA GLN A 3 -9.94 12.37 24.99
C GLN A 3 -10.88 12.28 23.78
N SER A 4 -12.12 11.89 24.04
CA SER A 4 -13.26 12.15 23.17
C SER A 4 -13.28 13.65 22.90
N ARG A 5 -12.76 14.06 21.74
CA ARG A 5 -12.93 15.40 21.25
C ARG A 5 -14.27 15.42 20.53
N GLU A 6 -15.28 16.00 21.17
CA GLU A 6 -16.49 16.42 20.50
C GLU A 6 -16.09 17.27 19.27
N LEU A 7 -16.53 16.84 18.09
CA LEU A 7 -16.41 17.66 16.89
C LEU A 7 -17.45 18.79 17.00
N PRO A 8 -17.05 20.07 16.86
CA PRO A 8 -18.01 21.17 16.93
C PRO A 8 -19.04 21.05 15.81
N SER A 9 -20.31 21.30 16.14
CA SER A 9 -21.48 21.28 15.24
C SER A 9 -21.52 22.43 14.23
N ASP A 10 -20.41 23.16 14.08
CA ASP A 10 -20.29 24.31 13.19
C ASP A 10 -19.20 24.05 12.14
N ASN A 11 -19.53 24.32 10.87
CA ASN A 11 -18.63 24.17 9.71
C ASN A 11 -17.36 25.06 9.78
N SER A 12 -17.18 25.81 10.87
CA SER A 12 -16.08 26.73 11.14
C SER A 12 -14.83 26.06 11.77
N CYS A 13 -14.90 24.80 12.20
CA CYS A 13 -13.74 24.10 12.78
C CYS A 13 -13.12 23.08 11.82
N ARG A 14 -12.66 23.53 10.65
CA ARG A 14 -11.70 22.76 9.85
C ARG A 14 -10.40 23.52 9.89
N ARG A 15 -9.37 22.96 10.55
CA ARG A 15 -8.01 23.48 10.43
C ARG A 15 -7.73 23.70 8.94
N SER A 16 -7.42 24.93 8.55
CA SER A 16 -6.86 25.26 7.25
C SER A 16 -5.46 24.66 7.18
N ASP A 17 -5.38 23.34 7.13
CA ASP A 17 -4.13 22.62 7.13
C ASP A 17 -3.59 22.66 5.71
N SER A 18 -2.44 23.31 5.55
CA SER A 18 -1.74 23.51 4.28
C SER A 18 -1.52 22.22 3.47
N VAL A 19 -1.61 21.06 4.14
CA VAL A 19 -1.63 19.72 3.55
C VAL A 19 -2.66 19.57 2.43
N PHE A 20 -3.80 20.26 2.49
CA PHE A 20 -4.87 20.19 1.48
C PHE A 20 -4.82 21.31 0.45
N ASP A 21 -3.95 22.31 0.57
CA ASP A 21 -3.92 23.49 -0.30
C ASP A 21 -3.77 23.10 -1.78
N ARG A 22 -2.90 22.12 -2.05
CA ARG A 22 -2.69 21.61 -3.40
C ARG A 22 -3.96 20.96 -3.96
N LEU A 23 -4.69 20.21 -3.14
CA LEU A 23 -5.95 19.58 -3.52
C LEU A 23 -7.04 20.64 -3.75
N ALA A 24 -7.18 21.60 -2.84
CA ALA A 24 -8.13 22.70 -2.96
C ALA A 24 -7.88 23.55 -4.21
N LYS A 25 -6.62 23.84 -4.55
CA LYS A 25 -6.27 24.54 -5.80
C LYS A 25 -6.63 23.75 -7.05
N LYS A 26 -6.39 22.43 -7.04
CA LYS A 26 -6.63 21.57 -8.20
C LYS A 26 -8.11 21.20 -8.37
N ASN A 27 -8.84 21.07 -7.27
CA ASN A 27 -10.26 20.72 -7.25
C ASN A 27 -10.95 21.50 -6.11
N PRO A 28 -11.41 22.74 -6.36
CA PRO A 28 -11.99 23.60 -5.32
C PRO A 28 -13.17 22.97 -4.57
N ASN A 29 -13.95 22.13 -5.26
CA ASN A 29 -15.15 21.49 -4.71
C ASN A 29 -14.90 20.02 -4.33
N TYR A 30 -13.65 19.64 -3.97
CA TYR A 30 -13.34 18.26 -3.58
C TYR A 30 -14.18 17.76 -2.39
N GLN A 31 -14.64 18.68 -1.55
CA GLN A 31 -15.44 18.39 -0.36
C GLN A 31 -16.81 17.81 -0.71
N ASP A 32 -17.39 18.17 -1.85
CA ASP A 32 -18.68 17.63 -2.32
C ASP A 32 -18.60 16.13 -2.60
N LYS A 33 -17.38 15.59 -2.75
CA LYS A 33 -17.11 14.16 -2.96
C LYS A 33 -16.91 13.39 -1.66
N ILE A 34 -16.94 14.07 -0.50
CA ILE A 34 -16.69 13.47 0.81
C ILE A 34 -18.01 13.36 1.55
N LYS A 35 -18.42 12.12 1.83
CA LYS A 35 -19.49 11.82 2.79
C LYS A 35 -18.86 11.20 4.02
N VAL A 36 -19.02 11.85 5.17
CA VAL A 36 -18.60 11.31 6.46
C VAL A 36 -19.71 10.42 7.00
N ILE A 37 -19.33 9.23 7.45
CA ILE A 37 -20.20 8.29 8.15
C ILE A 37 -19.50 7.99 9.46
N GLU A 38 -20.15 8.32 10.56
CA GLU A 38 -19.60 8.09 11.90
C GLU A 38 -19.74 6.60 12.26
N GLY A 39 -18.70 6.04 12.85
CA GLY A 39 -18.68 4.65 13.31
C GLY A 39 -17.44 4.32 14.13
N ASP A 40 -17.48 3.18 14.81
CA ASP A 40 -16.45 2.74 15.75
C ASP A 40 -16.08 1.25 15.51
N LEU A 41 -14.81 0.99 15.20
CA LEU A 41 -14.29 -0.37 14.97
C LEU A 41 -14.46 -1.31 16.16
N GLU A 42 -14.55 -0.79 17.38
CA GLU A 42 -14.74 -1.59 18.59
C GLU A 42 -16.20 -2.06 18.74
N LYS A 43 -17.14 -1.45 18.02
CA LYS A 43 -18.57 -1.73 18.15
C LYS A 43 -19.05 -2.71 17.07
N PRO A 44 -20.07 -3.55 17.38
CA PRO A 44 -20.72 -4.38 16.37
C PRO A 44 -21.23 -3.52 15.20
N ASN A 45 -21.02 -4.00 13.96
CA ASN A 45 -21.42 -3.28 12.74
C ASN A 45 -20.92 -1.82 12.65
N PHE A 46 -19.79 -1.53 13.30
CA PHE A 46 -19.24 -0.19 13.45
C PHE A 46 -20.17 0.82 14.16
N ASP A 47 -21.19 0.36 14.89
CA ASP A 47 -22.27 1.21 15.44
C ASP A 47 -23.02 2.03 14.37
N LEU A 48 -23.04 1.54 13.13
CA LEU A 48 -23.68 2.22 12.02
C LEU A 48 -25.20 2.13 12.13
N CYS A 49 -25.88 3.25 11.93
CA CYS A 49 -27.33 3.26 11.80
C CYS A 49 -27.78 2.52 10.51
N PRO A 50 -29.01 2.00 10.47
CA PRO A 50 -29.53 1.25 9.31
C PRO A 50 -29.42 2.02 7.98
N GLU A 51 -29.64 3.33 8.01
CA GLU A 51 -29.55 4.20 6.82
C GLU A 51 -28.12 4.28 6.27
N SER A 52 -27.12 4.35 7.16
CA SER A 52 -25.71 4.37 6.77
C SER A 52 -25.26 3.03 6.21
N MET A 53 -25.69 1.94 6.83
CA MET A 53 -25.45 0.58 6.33
C MET A 53 -26.05 0.38 4.94
N GLU A 54 -27.29 0.81 4.73
CA GLU A 54 -27.95 0.73 3.43
C GLU A 54 -27.24 1.59 2.38
N TYR A 55 -26.82 2.81 2.76
CA TYR A 55 -26.04 3.67 1.87
C TYR A 55 -24.74 2.99 1.42
N LEU A 56 -23.99 2.40 2.35
CA LEU A 56 -22.75 1.68 2.04
C LEU A 56 -23.04 0.48 1.13
N ARG A 57 -24.11 -0.28 1.40
CA ARG A 57 -24.52 -1.44 0.61
C ARG A 57 -24.83 -1.08 -0.85
N GLU A 58 -25.49 0.05 -1.06
CA GLU A 58 -25.90 0.51 -2.39
C GLU A 58 -24.76 1.16 -3.19
N HIS A 59 -23.86 1.90 -2.52
CA HIS A 59 -22.94 2.83 -3.20
C HIS A 59 -21.46 2.46 -3.09
N THR A 60 -21.09 1.38 -2.38
CA THR A 60 -19.68 1.00 -2.22
C THR A 60 -19.18 0.17 -3.39
N ASN A 61 -18.18 0.69 -4.11
CA ASN A 61 -17.46 -0.05 -5.15
C ASN A 61 -16.06 -0.47 -4.74
N VAL A 62 -15.40 0.25 -3.84
CA VAL A 62 -14.05 -0.06 -3.39
C VAL A 62 -14.00 0.16 -1.89
N ILE A 63 -13.42 -0.80 -1.16
CA ILE A 63 -13.13 -0.67 0.27
C ILE A 63 -11.61 -0.64 0.44
N LEU A 64 -11.11 0.42 1.08
CA LEU A 64 -9.73 0.53 1.53
C LEU A 64 -9.76 0.45 3.06
N HIS A 65 -9.57 -0.76 3.60
CA HIS A 65 -9.62 -0.98 5.05
C HIS A 65 -8.24 -0.75 5.67
N ILE A 66 -8.05 0.46 6.20
CA ILE A 66 -6.78 0.95 6.77
C ILE A 66 -6.83 1.02 8.31
N ALA A 67 -8.03 1.19 8.87
CA ALA A 67 -8.22 1.47 10.29
C ALA A 67 -7.85 0.27 11.18
N ALA A 68 -7.13 0.55 12.27
CA ALA A 68 -6.68 -0.40 13.27
C ALA A 68 -6.23 0.34 14.53
N THR A 69 -6.21 -0.34 15.69
CA THR A 69 -5.36 0.09 16.80
C THR A 69 -3.93 -0.34 16.52
N VAL A 70 -2.99 0.61 16.63
CA VAL A 70 -1.55 0.42 16.37
C VAL A 70 -0.73 0.44 17.66
N LYS A 71 -1.39 0.36 18.82
CA LYS A 71 -0.70 0.30 20.12
C LYS A 71 -0.13 -1.10 20.33
N PHE A 72 1.15 -1.17 20.70
CA PHE A 72 1.85 -2.44 20.88
C PHE A 72 1.50 -3.15 22.19
N ASP A 73 0.99 -2.41 23.16
CA ASP A 73 0.61 -2.83 24.52
C ASP A 73 -0.91 -2.78 24.76
N GLU A 74 -1.71 -2.72 23.69
CA GLU A 74 -3.18 -2.80 23.83
C GLU A 74 -3.57 -4.15 24.44
N GLU A 75 -4.57 -4.12 25.33
CA GLU A 75 -5.17 -5.31 25.90
C GLU A 75 -5.66 -6.25 24.79
N MET A 76 -5.43 -7.56 24.94
CA MET A 76 -5.60 -8.54 23.87
C MET A 76 -7.04 -8.61 23.35
N ILE A 77 -8.05 -8.68 24.23
CA ILE A 77 -9.46 -8.74 23.82
C ILE A 77 -9.84 -7.48 23.05
N LYS A 78 -9.43 -6.31 23.55
CA LYS A 78 -9.66 -5.03 22.87
C LYS A 78 -8.97 -4.97 21.50
N ALA A 79 -7.71 -5.40 21.42
CA ALA A 79 -6.96 -5.42 20.17
C ALA A 79 -7.57 -6.38 19.14
N ILE A 80 -8.01 -7.57 19.57
CA ILE A 80 -8.74 -8.52 18.73
C ILE A 80 -10.07 -7.91 18.27
N THR A 81 -10.84 -7.31 19.17
CA THR A 81 -12.13 -6.69 18.84
C THR A 81 -11.97 -5.63 17.75
N ILE A 82 -11.00 -4.73 17.90
CA ILE A 82 -10.76 -3.64 16.93
C ILE A 82 -10.16 -4.18 15.63
N ASN A 83 -9.02 -4.87 15.69
CA ASN A 83 -8.24 -5.21 14.50
C ASN A 83 -8.81 -6.40 13.74
N LEU A 84 -9.34 -7.41 14.45
CA LEU A 84 -9.93 -8.59 13.83
C LEU A 84 -11.45 -8.41 13.65
N GLY A 85 -12.17 -8.01 14.71
CA GLY A 85 -13.63 -7.80 14.66
C GLY A 85 -14.03 -6.66 13.72
N GLY A 86 -13.27 -5.55 13.75
CA GLY A 86 -13.46 -4.46 12.80
C GLY A 86 -13.18 -4.87 11.36
N THR A 87 -12.15 -5.71 11.13
CA THR A 87 -11.87 -6.27 9.79
C THR A 87 -13.00 -7.19 9.31
N ARG A 88 -13.52 -8.06 10.17
CA ARG A 88 -14.70 -8.89 9.87
C ARG A 88 -15.89 -8.03 9.45
N THR A 89 -16.15 -6.96 10.19
CA THR A 89 -17.26 -6.04 9.89
C THR A 89 -17.09 -5.36 8.54
N ALA A 90 -15.89 -4.88 8.20
CA ALA A 90 -15.60 -4.31 6.88
C ALA A 90 -15.79 -5.34 5.75
N LEU A 91 -15.35 -6.58 5.97
CA LEU A 91 -15.53 -7.68 5.02
C LEU A 91 -17.01 -8.02 4.81
N GLU A 92 -17.81 -8.03 5.87
CA GLU A 92 -19.26 -8.25 5.79
C GLU A 92 -19.98 -7.11 5.06
N ILE A 93 -19.62 -5.84 5.31
CA ILE A 93 -20.11 -4.71 4.53
C ILE A 93 -19.76 -4.90 3.05
N GLY A 94 -18.53 -5.32 2.77
CA GLY A 94 -18.09 -5.64 1.42
C GLY A 94 -18.88 -6.75 0.76
N ARG A 95 -19.22 -7.80 1.53
CA ARG A 95 -20.04 -8.94 1.06
C ARG A 95 -21.47 -8.53 0.74
N GLN A 96 -22.00 -7.54 1.47
CA GLN A 96 -23.36 -7.03 1.27
C GLN A 96 -23.44 -5.99 0.15
N ALA A 97 -22.33 -5.33 -0.20
CA ALA A 97 -22.29 -4.29 -1.22
C ALA A 97 -22.63 -4.83 -2.62
N LYS A 98 -23.57 -4.16 -3.30
CA LYS A 98 -24.13 -4.63 -4.59
C LYS A 98 -23.13 -4.69 -5.74
N ASN A 99 -22.12 -3.83 -5.71
CA ASN A 99 -21.16 -3.71 -6.81
C ASN A 99 -19.74 -3.51 -6.28
N LEU A 100 -19.34 -4.34 -5.31
CA LEU A 100 -17.97 -4.30 -4.80
C LEU A 100 -16.99 -4.81 -5.87
N GLN A 101 -16.01 -3.96 -6.16
CA GLN A 101 -15.01 -4.18 -7.20
C GLN A 101 -13.64 -4.55 -6.66
N SER A 102 -13.27 -4.04 -5.49
CA SER A 102 -12.01 -4.36 -4.85
C SER A 102 -12.08 -4.09 -3.35
N PHE A 103 -11.45 -4.95 -2.58
CA PHE A 103 -11.20 -4.75 -1.16
C PHE A 103 -9.69 -4.80 -0.91
N VAL A 104 -9.14 -3.74 -0.30
CA VAL A 104 -7.73 -3.67 0.09
C VAL A 104 -7.65 -3.67 1.59
N TYR A 105 -7.06 -4.72 2.15
CA TYR A 105 -6.70 -4.78 3.56
C TYR A 105 -5.27 -4.26 3.75
N VAL A 106 -5.09 -3.22 4.55
CA VAL A 106 -3.76 -2.74 4.93
C VAL A 106 -3.33 -3.47 6.20
N SER A 107 -2.39 -4.40 6.06
CA SER A 107 -1.74 -5.12 7.14
C SER A 107 -0.42 -4.43 7.53
N THR A 108 0.64 -5.19 7.78
CA THR A 108 1.97 -4.69 8.09
C THR A 108 3.03 -5.72 7.69
N ALA A 109 4.22 -5.27 7.30
CA ALA A 109 5.36 -6.15 7.00
C ALA A 109 5.75 -7.03 8.20
N TYR A 110 5.41 -6.59 9.41
CA TYR A 110 5.73 -7.27 10.67
C TYR A 110 4.69 -8.30 11.12
N SER A 111 3.64 -8.57 10.33
CA SER A 111 2.60 -9.55 10.70
C SER A 111 3.16 -10.96 10.85
N ASN A 112 4.33 -11.23 10.28
CA ASN A 112 5.01 -12.52 10.36
C ASN A 112 6.45 -12.38 10.89
N SER A 113 6.76 -11.32 11.65
CA SER A 113 8.11 -10.99 12.14
C SER A 113 8.66 -11.95 13.21
N TYR A 114 7.97 -13.05 13.49
CA TYR A 114 8.47 -14.13 14.33
C TYR A 114 9.35 -15.13 13.55
N ASP A 115 9.32 -15.05 12.22
CA ASP A 115 10.16 -15.82 11.30
C ASP A 115 11.26 -14.92 10.71
N GLU A 116 12.43 -15.49 10.45
CA GLU A 116 13.59 -14.78 9.89
C GLU A 116 13.40 -14.53 8.38
N TYR A 117 12.73 -15.46 7.68
CA TYR A 117 12.56 -15.41 6.23
C TYR A 117 11.09 -15.31 5.83
N ILE A 118 10.64 -14.10 5.52
CA ILE A 118 9.25 -13.79 5.18
C ILE A 118 9.07 -13.66 3.67
N GLN A 119 8.13 -14.42 3.11
CA GLN A 119 7.74 -14.39 1.70
C GLN A 119 6.40 -13.65 1.52
N GLU A 120 6.10 -13.21 0.30
CA GLU A 120 4.81 -12.62 -0.09
C GLU A 120 3.70 -13.69 -0.20
N ARG A 121 3.39 -14.31 0.94
CA ARG A 121 2.27 -15.25 1.12
C ARG A 121 1.55 -14.96 2.42
N VAL A 122 0.30 -15.39 2.54
CA VAL A 122 -0.40 -15.42 3.83
C VAL A 122 0.09 -16.64 4.60
N TYR A 123 0.47 -16.43 5.85
CA TYR A 123 0.94 -17.49 6.74
C TYR A 123 -0.27 -18.00 7.55
N PRO A 124 -0.48 -19.32 7.61
CA PRO A 124 -1.55 -19.87 8.43
C PRO A 124 -1.27 -19.60 9.91
N VAL A 125 -2.31 -19.26 10.65
CA VAL A 125 -2.30 -19.18 12.11
C VAL A 125 -2.98 -20.44 12.68
N ASP A 126 -2.45 -20.99 13.76
CA ASP A 126 -2.98 -22.22 14.39
C ASP A 126 -4.20 -21.95 15.28
N CYS A 127 -4.97 -20.91 14.95
CA CYS A 127 -6.16 -20.51 15.66
C CYS A 127 -7.19 -19.96 14.66
N ASN A 128 -8.44 -20.36 14.80
CA ASN A 128 -9.51 -19.96 13.88
C ASN A 128 -10.00 -18.53 14.24
N PRO A 129 -9.86 -17.53 13.36
CA PRO A 129 -10.22 -16.15 13.69
C PRO A 129 -11.70 -15.95 14.01
N GLU A 130 -12.61 -16.60 13.26
CA GLU A 130 -14.06 -16.55 13.51
C GLU A 130 -14.42 -17.16 14.87
N LYS A 131 -13.78 -18.28 15.25
CA LYS A 131 -13.99 -18.92 16.56
C LYS A 131 -13.54 -18.01 17.70
N ILE A 132 -12.41 -17.32 17.55
CA ILE A 132 -11.94 -16.35 18.55
C ILE A 132 -12.98 -15.24 18.74
N LEU A 133 -13.44 -14.63 17.64
CA LEU A 133 -14.43 -13.56 17.69
C LEU A 133 -15.76 -13.99 18.32
N ALA A 134 -16.18 -15.23 18.10
CA ALA A 134 -17.43 -15.75 18.62
C ALA A 134 -17.39 -16.09 20.13
N ASN A 135 -16.21 -16.17 20.74
CA ASN A 135 -16.02 -16.67 22.12
C ASN A 135 -15.03 -15.79 22.89
N LEU A 136 -15.14 -14.46 22.78
CA LEU A 136 -14.24 -13.52 23.47
C LEU A 136 -14.41 -13.53 25.00
N ASP A 137 -15.53 -14.05 25.49
CA ASP A 137 -15.87 -14.26 26.90
C ASP A 137 -15.30 -15.56 27.47
N ASP A 138 -14.82 -16.49 26.63
CA ASP A 138 -14.16 -17.71 27.08
C ASP A 138 -12.74 -17.41 27.58
N GLU A 139 -12.60 -17.24 28.89
CA GLU A 139 -11.33 -16.94 29.54
C GLU A 139 -10.23 -17.95 29.18
N LYS A 140 -10.55 -19.24 29.08
CA LYS A 140 -9.55 -20.28 28.78
C LYS A 140 -9.05 -20.12 27.34
N LEU A 141 -9.97 -19.92 26.40
CA LEU A 141 -9.61 -19.65 25.00
C LEU A 141 -8.72 -18.41 24.90
N ILE A 142 -9.08 -17.32 25.58
CA ILE A 142 -8.29 -16.08 25.54
C ILE A 142 -6.90 -16.29 26.12
N GLN A 143 -6.75 -17.04 27.22
CA GLN A 143 -5.43 -17.37 27.76
C GLN A 143 -4.59 -18.21 26.78
N ASP A 144 -5.20 -19.17 26.08
CA ASP A 144 -4.53 -19.96 25.05
C ASP A 144 -4.09 -19.08 23.85
N VAL A 145 -4.94 -18.13 23.44
CA VAL A 145 -4.63 -17.16 22.38
C VAL A 145 -3.50 -16.21 22.79
N ILE A 146 -3.52 -15.70 24.02
CA ILE A 146 -2.43 -14.86 24.57
C ILE A 146 -1.12 -15.64 24.56
N LYS A 147 -1.14 -16.88 25.06
CA LYS A 147 0.05 -17.74 25.07
C LYS A 147 0.57 -18.00 23.65
N TYR A 148 -0.31 -18.22 22.68
CA TYR A 148 0.04 -18.39 21.28
C TYR A 148 0.65 -17.11 20.67
N SER A 149 0.14 -15.93 21.07
CA SER A 149 0.59 -14.64 20.58
C SER A 149 2.05 -14.31 20.94
N HIS A 150 2.64 -14.98 21.94
CA HIS A 150 4.03 -14.77 22.36
C HIS A 150 5.09 -15.11 21.30
N LYS A 151 4.71 -15.76 20.19
CA LYS A 151 5.61 -15.88 19.02
C LYS A 151 5.89 -14.51 18.40
N TRP A 152 4.92 -13.60 18.46
CA TRP A 152 5.03 -12.24 17.93
C TRP A 152 5.65 -11.29 18.95
N PRO A 153 6.34 -10.23 18.49
CA PRO A 153 6.97 -9.26 19.38
C PRO A 153 5.95 -8.39 20.14
N ASN A 154 4.70 -8.27 19.66
CA ASN A 154 3.66 -7.47 20.29
C ASN A 154 2.24 -7.84 19.81
N THR A 155 1.23 -7.37 20.54
CA THR A 155 -0.21 -7.62 20.26
C THR A 155 -0.64 -7.13 18.87
N TYR A 156 -0.11 -5.99 18.42
CA TYR A 156 -0.45 -5.42 17.11
C TYR A 156 -0.08 -6.36 15.95
N THR A 157 1.17 -6.83 15.92
CA THR A 157 1.66 -7.72 14.86
C THR A 157 0.88 -9.05 14.82
N PHE A 158 0.56 -9.61 15.99
CA PHE A 158 -0.27 -10.81 16.09
C PHE A 158 -1.70 -10.60 15.56
N THR A 159 -2.37 -9.53 15.99
CA THR A 159 -3.76 -9.26 15.55
C THR A 159 -3.86 -8.94 14.05
N LYS A 160 -2.82 -8.34 13.46
CA LYS A 160 -2.70 -8.20 12.00
C LYS A 160 -2.58 -9.55 11.29
N ALA A 161 -1.80 -10.49 11.83
CA ALA A 161 -1.68 -11.84 11.27
C ALA A 161 -3.02 -12.61 11.28
N LEU A 162 -3.78 -12.51 12.37
CA LEU A 162 -5.14 -13.06 12.46
C LEU A 162 -6.06 -12.48 11.39
N ALA A 163 -6.05 -11.16 11.25
CA ALA A 163 -6.91 -10.44 10.32
C ALA A 163 -6.54 -10.71 8.85
N GLU A 164 -5.26 -10.95 8.52
CA GLU A 164 -4.86 -11.43 7.19
C GLU A 164 -5.48 -12.78 6.85
N THR A 165 -5.47 -13.71 7.81
CA THR A 165 -6.06 -15.05 7.63
C THR A 165 -7.56 -14.95 7.38
N LEU A 166 -8.28 -14.19 8.22
CA LEU A 166 -9.70 -13.93 8.03
C LEU A 166 -9.99 -13.29 6.67
N THR A 167 -9.21 -12.28 6.30
CA THR A 167 -9.34 -11.58 5.02
C THR A 167 -9.19 -12.53 3.83
N LEU A 168 -8.27 -13.51 3.92
CA LEU A 168 -8.08 -14.49 2.86
C LEU A 168 -9.29 -15.43 2.70
N GLU A 169 -10.00 -15.76 3.77
CA GLU A 169 -11.20 -16.61 3.72
C GLU A 169 -12.32 -15.95 2.89
N TYR A 170 -12.40 -14.62 2.89
CA TYR A 170 -13.42 -13.86 2.15
C TYR A 170 -13.12 -13.70 0.65
N ARG A 171 -11.95 -14.14 0.17
CA ARG A 171 -11.54 -13.99 -1.24
C ARG A 171 -12.48 -14.69 -2.23
N GLN A 172 -13.29 -15.62 -1.75
CA GLN A 172 -14.32 -16.30 -2.53
C GLN A 172 -15.52 -15.41 -2.87
N HIS A 173 -15.73 -14.32 -2.12
CA HIS A 173 -16.88 -13.43 -2.31
C HIS A 173 -16.59 -12.26 -3.24
N PHE A 174 -15.39 -11.69 -3.14
CA PHE A 174 -14.97 -10.54 -3.93
C PHE A 174 -13.44 -10.45 -3.99
N PRO A 175 -12.86 -9.69 -4.94
CA PRO A 175 -11.42 -9.52 -5.03
C PRO A 175 -10.86 -8.80 -3.82
N ILE A 176 -9.81 -9.40 -3.26
CA ILE A 176 -9.14 -8.93 -2.07
C ILE A 176 -7.64 -8.83 -2.36
N ALA A 177 -7.02 -7.76 -1.88
CA ALA A 177 -5.58 -7.66 -1.75
C ALA A 177 -5.18 -7.33 -0.32
N ILE A 178 -4.04 -7.86 0.11
CA ILE A 178 -3.40 -7.55 1.38
C ILE A 178 -2.14 -6.75 1.05
N LEU A 179 -2.06 -5.51 1.54
CA LEU A 179 -0.87 -4.67 1.44
C LEU A 179 -0.17 -4.66 2.79
N ARG A 180 1.15 -4.92 2.80
CA ARG A 180 1.98 -4.95 4.01
C ARG A 180 3.01 -3.81 4.01
N PRO A 181 2.63 -2.58 4.42
CA PRO A 181 3.61 -1.52 4.61
C PRO A 181 4.57 -1.84 5.77
N SER A 182 5.82 -1.38 5.69
CA SER A 182 6.75 -1.34 6.81
C SER A 182 6.52 -0.10 7.69
N CYS A 183 7.53 0.38 8.41
CA CYS A 183 7.37 1.56 9.27
C CYS A 183 7.08 2.82 8.45
N VAL A 184 5.82 3.26 8.46
CA VAL A 184 5.39 4.45 7.73
C VAL A 184 5.94 5.71 8.38
N MET A 185 6.59 6.55 7.58
CA MET A 185 7.18 7.82 7.99
C MET A 185 6.59 8.99 7.22
N SER A 186 7.13 10.18 7.48
CA SER A 186 6.77 11.41 6.79
C SER A 186 6.82 11.26 5.27
N SER A 187 6.00 12.05 4.60
CA SER A 187 5.93 12.04 3.14
C SER A 187 7.24 12.47 2.51
N LEU A 188 7.58 11.85 1.38
CA LEU A 188 8.76 12.22 0.61
C LEU A 188 8.48 13.40 -0.32
N ASN A 189 7.34 13.38 -1.02
CA ASN A 189 6.99 14.37 -2.03
C ASN A 189 5.62 15.00 -1.79
N GLU A 190 4.59 14.18 -1.57
CA GLU A 190 3.20 14.63 -1.54
C GLU A 190 2.56 14.43 -0.16
N PRO A 191 1.66 15.31 0.29
CA PRO A 191 1.28 16.58 -0.32
C PRO A 191 2.33 17.68 -0.17
N MET A 192 3.25 17.55 0.79
CA MET A 192 4.47 18.34 0.90
C MET A 192 5.57 17.51 1.59
N PRO A 193 6.85 17.64 1.20
CA PRO A 193 7.94 16.88 1.82
C PRO A 193 8.02 17.05 3.34
N GLY A 194 8.19 15.95 4.06
CA GLY A 194 8.32 15.93 5.51
C GLY A 194 7.01 16.02 6.29
N TRP A 195 5.85 16.09 5.62
CA TRP A 195 4.57 16.13 6.32
C TRP A 195 4.32 14.84 7.11
N CYS A 196 3.92 15.01 8.37
CA CYS A 196 3.54 13.98 9.31
C CYS A 196 2.59 14.59 10.36
N ASP A 197 1.48 13.92 10.64
CA ASP A 197 0.46 14.33 11.60
C ASP A 197 0.48 13.53 12.90
N SER A 198 1.37 12.53 12.99
CA SER A 198 1.45 11.59 14.11
C SER A 198 2.80 11.65 14.82
N ILE A 199 2.74 11.68 16.16
CA ILE A 199 3.91 11.53 17.04
C ILE A 199 4.14 10.08 17.49
N PHE A 200 3.28 9.16 17.07
CA PHE A 200 3.36 7.75 17.48
C PHE A 200 4.46 7.00 16.73
N GLY A 201 4.98 5.95 17.37
CA GLY A 201 6.03 5.10 16.79
C GLY A 201 7.33 5.86 16.55
N THR A 202 7.99 5.56 15.43
CA THR A 202 9.34 6.06 15.12
C THR A 202 9.39 7.58 14.99
N ASN A 203 8.30 8.24 14.56
CA ASN A 203 8.24 9.70 14.47
C ASN A 203 8.48 10.38 15.82
N GLY A 204 7.94 9.83 16.91
CA GLY A 204 8.18 10.33 18.27
C GLY A 204 9.65 10.22 18.69
N THR A 205 10.32 9.13 18.32
CA THR A 205 11.76 8.95 18.57
C THR A 205 12.59 9.99 17.83
N PHE A 206 12.33 10.21 16.54
CA PHE A 206 13.03 11.23 15.74
C PHE A 206 12.80 12.65 16.29
N ILE A 207 11.57 12.96 16.72
CA ILE A 207 11.26 14.23 17.41
C ILE A 207 12.07 14.35 18.71
N GLY A 208 12.16 13.26 19.49
CA GLY A 208 12.95 13.21 20.71
C GLY A 208 14.44 13.44 20.48
N TRP A 209 15.02 12.88 19.40
CA TRP A 209 16.39 13.18 18.97
C TRP A 209 16.55 14.64 18.57
N TYR A 210 15.64 15.16 17.75
CA TYR A 210 15.69 16.53 17.24
C TYR A 210 15.70 17.57 18.36
N TYR A 211 14.87 17.38 19.39
CA TYR A 211 14.82 18.27 20.56
C TYR A 211 15.90 17.98 21.62
N GLY A 212 16.76 16.98 21.42
CA GLY A 212 17.80 16.60 22.38
C GLY A 212 17.27 15.96 23.67
N LEU A 213 16.01 15.52 23.68
CA LEU A 213 15.42 14.76 24.79
C LEU A 213 16.01 13.35 24.86
N ILE A 214 16.26 12.75 23.70
CA ILE A 214 17.00 11.50 23.57
C ILE A 214 18.42 11.85 23.11
N ARG A 215 19.39 11.74 24.01
CA ARG A 215 20.78 12.16 23.75
C ARG A 215 21.67 11.05 23.17
N THR A 216 21.32 9.80 23.45
CA THR A 216 22.05 8.61 23.01
C THR A 216 21.07 7.52 22.61
N SER A 217 21.44 6.69 21.65
CA SER A 217 20.65 5.54 21.22
C SER A 217 21.59 4.41 20.82
N HIS A 218 21.22 3.18 21.17
CA HIS A 218 21.98 2.00 20.83
C HIS A 218 21.51 1.48 19.46
N ILE A 219 22.17 1.96 18.40
CA ILE A 219 21.84 1.65 17.01
C ILE A 219 23.08 1.05 16.35
N ASP A 220 22.88 -0.04 15.63
CA ASP A 220 23.88 -0.59 14.73
C ASP A 220 23.89 0.24 13.43
N PRO A 221 24.99 0.94 13.10
CA PRO A 221 25.06 1.77 11.90
C PRO A 221 25.04 0.97 10.60
N ASP A 222 25.28 -0.34 10.65
CA ASP A 222 25.31 -1.21 9.47
C ASP A 222 23.93 -1.80 9.15
N VAL A 223 22.94 -1.61 10.03
CA VAL A 223 21.55 -2.06 9.82
C VAL A 223 20.76 -1.03 9.03
N THR A 224 20.16 -1.47 7.92
CA THR A 224 19.26 -0.62 7.12
C THR A 224 17.98 -0.34 7.89
N ILE A 225 17.61 0.93 7.99
CA ILE A 225 16.34 1.35 8.58
C ILE A 225 15.21 0.99 7.61
N ASP A 226 14.31 0.11 8.04
CA ASP A 226 13.12 -0.29 7.27
C ASP A 226 11.98 0.70 7.47
N THR A 227 11.97 1.76 6.65
CA THR A 227 10.91 2.78 6.66
C THR A 227 10.39 3.05 5.25
N VAL A 228 9.13 3.49 5.17
CA VAL A 228 8.47 3.82 3.91
C VAL A 228 7.72 5.16 4.03
N PRO A 229 7.85 6.07 3.05
CA PRO A 229 7.09 7.33 3.06
C PRO A 229 5.57 7.14 2.94
N VAL A 230 4.78 7.91 3.68
CA VAL A 230 3.30 7.81 3.69
C VAL A 230 2.65 8.04 2.32
N ASP A 231 3.25 8.88 1.47
CA ASP A 231 2.77 9.13 0.11
C ASP A 231 2.97 7.93 -0.81
N TYR A 232 4.06 7.19 -0.62
CA TYR A 232 4.30 5.95 -1.36
C TYR A 232 3.31 4.86 -0.92
N VAL A 233 3.06 4.75 0.38
CA VAL A 233 2.05 3.80 0.91
C VAL A 233 0.66 4.16 0.39
N SER A 234 0.28 5.44 0.43
CA SER A 234 -1.01 5.92 -0.07
C SER A 234 -1.20 5.63 -1.56
N ASN A 235 -0.18 5.91 -2.37
CA ASN A 235 -0.19 5.59 -3.79
C ASN A 235 -0.24 4.07 -4.04
N ALA A 236 0.47 3.28 -3.24
CA ALA A 236 0.44 1.83 -3.32
C ALA A 236 -0.94 1.26 -2.97
N ILE A 237 -1.61 1.77 -1.94
CA ILE A 237 -2.98 1.35 -1.58
C ILE A 237 -3.94 1.56 -2.77
N ILE A 238 -3.90 2.73 -3.39
CA ILE A 238 -4.75 3.06 -4.55
C ILE A 238 -4.39 2.19 -5.75
N ALA A 239 -3.09 2.05 -6.05
CA ALA A 239 -2.61 1.26 -7.17
C ALA A 239 -2.91 -0.24 -7.01
N VAL A 240 -2.81 -0.77 -5.78
CA VAL A 240 -3.18 -2.15 -5.45
C VAL A 240 -4.69 -2.33 -5.60
N GLY A 241 -5.52 -1.41 -5.10
CA GLY A 241 -6.98 -1.49 -5.30
C GLY A 241 -7.36 -1.52 -6.78
N TRP A 242 -6.73 -0.68 -7.59
CA TRP A 242 -6.87 -0.70 -9.04
C TRP A 242 -6.37 -2.02 -9.64
N LYS A 243 -5.18 -2.50 -9.25
CA LYS A 243 -4.58 -3.74 -9.76
C LYS A 243 -5.46 -4.96 -9.47
N THR A 244 -6.01 -5.03 -8.27
CA THR A 244 -6.96 -6.07 -7.83
C THR A 244 -8.23 -6.05 -8.68
N TYR A 245 -8.69 -4.87 -9.09
CA TYR A 245 -9.82 -4.71 -10.00
C TYR A 245 -9.49 -5.09 -11.46
N ILE A 246 -8.31 -4.73 -11.99
CA ILE A 246 -7.97 -5.02 -13.40
C ILE A 246 -7.57 -6.47 -13.63
N GLN A 247 -7.01 -7.18 -12.65
CA GLN A 247 -6.57 -8.58 -12.83
C GLN A 247 -7.71 -9.56 -13.17
N ARG A 248 -8.95 -9.11 -13.02
CA ARG A 248 -10.20 -9.82 -13.35
C ARG A 248 -10.90 -9.28 -14.60
N MET A 249 -10.38 -8.21 -15.21
CA MET A 249 -10.90 -7.69 -16.47
C MET A 249 -10.74 -8.71 -17.59
N SER A 250 -11.68 -8.69 -18.54
CA SER A 250 -11.53 -9.49 -19.75
C SER A 250 -10.23 -9.08 -20.49
N PRO A 251 -9.62 -9.97 -21.30
CA PRO A 251 -8.48 -9.60 -22.13
C PRO A 251 -8.72 -8.38 -23.04
N VAL A 252 -9.99 -8.10 -23.39
CA VAL A 252 -10.40 -6.93 -24.19
C VAL A 252 -10.36 -5.65 -23.36
N ASP A 253 -10.85 -5.68 -22.13
CA ASP A 253 -10.83 -4.50 -21.24
C ASP A 253 -9.41 -4.15 -20.76
N LEU A 254 -8.55 -5.17 -20.59
CA LEU A 254 -7.13 -4.98 -20.30
C LEU A 254 -6.38 -4.23 -21.41
N GLN A 255 -6.81 -4.34 -22.67
CA GLN A 255 -6.23 -3.59 -23.78
C GLN A 255 -6.58 -2.10 -23.75
N LEU A 256 -7.70 -1.73 -23.10
CA LEU A 256 -8.14 -0.34 -22.98
C LEU A 256 -7.42 0.41 -21.84
N TYR A 257 -6.84 -0.30 -20.86
CA TYR A 257 -6.16 0.28 -19.70
C TYR A 257 -4.78 -0.35 -19.41
N PRO A 258 -3.77 -0.17 -20.29
CA PRO A 258 -2.47 -0.80 -20.12
C PRO A 258 -1.65 -0.13 -19.01
N CYS A 259 -1.53 -0.77 -17.85
CA CYS A 259 -0.51 -0.47 -16.84
C CYS A 259 0.39 -1.71 -16.67
N ASP A 260 1.37 -1.87 -17.56
CA ASP A 260 2.34 -2.97 -17.53
C ASP A 260 3.77 -2.44 -17.70
N ASN A 261 4.55 -2.46 -16.60
CA ASN A 261 5.96 -2.09 -16.61
C ASN A 261 6.85 -3.08 -17.38
N ARG A 262 6.35 -4.28 -17.74
CA ARG A 262 7.10 -5.22 -18.60
C ARG A 262 7.23 -4.73 -20.03
N ASN A 263 6.39 -3.78 -20.45
CA ASN A 263 6.52 -3.08 -21.74
C ASN A 263 7.52 -1.92 -21.68
N TYR A 264 8.15 -1.67 -20.54
CA TYR A 264 9.25 -0.70 -20.40
C TYR A 264 10.53 -1.27 -21.01
N THR A 265 10.66 -1.12 -22.32
CA THR A 265 11.82 -1.58 -23.06
C THR A 265 13.01 -0.63 -22.89
N TRP A 266 14.22 -1.15 -23.08
CA TRP A 266 15.43 -0.30 -23.18
C TRP A 266 15.27 0.81 -24.21
N ARG A 267 14.57 0.55 -25.32
CA ARG A 267 14.23 1.58 -26.32
C ARG A 267 13.44 2.73 -25.69
N LEU A 268 12.36 2.42 -24.95
CA LEU A 268 11.54 3.43 -24.28
C LEU A 268 12.33 4.21 -23.22
N PHE A 269 13.20 3.53 -22.46
CA PHE A 269 14.12 4.17 -21.51
C PHE A 269 15.04 5.19 -22.21
N PHE A 270 15.69 4.82 -23.30
CA PHE A 270 16.57 5.73 -24.06
C PHE A 270 15.81 6.84 -24.79
N GLU A 271 14.57 6.59 -25.21
CA GLU A 271 13.76 7.59 -25.93
C GLU A 271 13.11 8.63 -25.02
N VAL A 272 12.81 8.27 -23.77
CA VAL A 272 12.03 9.10 -22.83
C VAL A 272 12.82 9.46 -21.58
N ALA A 273 13.37 8.48 -20.86
CA ALA A 273 14.01 8.71 -19.57
C ALA A 273 15.36 9.43 -19.71
N VAL A 274 16.18 9.08 -20.69
CA VAL A 274 17.50 9.73 -20.91
C VAL A 274 17.37 11.21 -21.33
N PRO A 275 16.49 11.60 -22.27
CA PRO A 275 16.20 13.01 -22.53
C PRO A 275 15.60 13.72 -21.31
N GLY A 276 14.75 13.04 -20.55
CA GLY A 276 14.22 13.56 -19.27
C GLY A 276 15.34 13.88 -18.28
N LEU A 277 16.30 12.97 -18.09
CA LEU A 277 17.48 13.20 -17.24
C LEU A 277 18.29 14.41 -17.71
N LYS A 278 18.58 14.50 -19.01
CA LYS A 278 19.27 15.68 -19.58
C LYS A 278 18.55 16.99 -19.28
N LYS A 279 17.23 17.03 -19.50
CA LYS A 279 16.43 18.24 -19.33
C LYS A 279 16.21 18.63 -17.87
N TYR A 280 15.86 17.66 -17.03
CA TYR A 280 15.36 17.96 -15.68
C TYR A 280 16.45 17.81 -14.62
N PHE A 281 17.35 16.83 -14.77
CA PHE A 281 18.43 16.58 -13.81
C PHE A 281 19.67 17.41 -14.15
N PHE A 282 20.15 17.32 -15.40
CA PHE A 282 21.34 18.05 -15.85
C PHE A 282 21.05 19.47 -16.36
N LYS A 283 19.76 19.85 -16.47
CA LYS A 283 19.30 21.16 -16.95
C LYS A 283 19.86 21.56 -18.33
N GLU A 284 20.13 20.57 -19.18
CA GLU A 284 20.64 20.77 -20.53
C GLU A 284 19.52 21.05 -21.55
N ASP A 285 19.85 21.79 -22.59
CA ASP A 285 18.97 22.04 -23.73
C ASP A 285 18.87 20.78 -24.62
N LEU A 286 17.64 20.43 -25.01
CA LEU A 286 17.34 19.26 -25.85
C LEU A 286 17.48 19.52 -27.35
N ASN A 287 17.91 20.72 -27.77
CA ASN A 287 18.05 21.09 -29.17
C ASN A 287 18.97 20.15 -29.98
N ASN A 288 19.96 19.50 -29.34
CA ASN A 288 20.86 18.54 -29.99
C ASN A 288 20.32 17.10 -30.06
N VAL A 289 19.20 16.78 -29.41
CA VAL A 289 18.69 15.40 -29.30
C VAL A 289 18.33 14.83 -30.67
N ARG A 290 17.80 15.67 -31.58
CA ARG A 290 17.48 15.26 -32.95
C ARG A 290 18.73 14.85 -33.73
N GLN A 291 19.83 15.59 -33.60
CA GLN A 291 21.11 15.26 -34.25
C GLN A 291 21.72 14.00 -33.63
N ALA A 292 21.68 13.86 -32.30
CA ALA A 292 22.15 12.65 -31.61
C ALA A 292 21.38 11.38 -32.05
N ARG A 293 20.04 11.48 -32.21
CA ARG A 293 19.22 10.38 -32.73
C ARG A 293 19.60 9.98 -34.16
N LEU A 294 19.88 10.96 -35.04
CA LEU A 294 20.34 10.68 -36.40
C LEU A 294 21.71 10.00 -36.42
N ALA A 295 22.64 10.46 -35.56
CA ALA A 295 23.95 9.84 -35.42
C ALA A 295 23.86 8.39 -34.89
N MET A 296 22.98 8.14 -33.91
CA MET A 296 22.68 6.80 -33.39
C MET A 296 22.12 5.87 -34.46
N ARG A 297 21.11 6.32 -35.23
CA ARG A 297 20.55 5.53 -36.35
C ARG A 297 21.59 5.20 -37.41
N LYS A 298 22.48 6.15 -37.72
CA LYS A 298 23.59 5.91 -38.66
C LYS A 298 24.54 4.83 -38.14
N LYS A 299 24.88 4.88 -36.84
CA LYS A 299 25.71 3.84 -36.20
C LYS A 299 25.02 2.48 -36.18
N GLU A 300 23.73 2.43 -35.86
CA GLU A 300 22.92 1.20 -35.86
C GLU A 300 22.90 0.55 -37.26
N LEU A 301 22.70 1.35 -38.31
CA LEU A 301 22.75 0.86 -39.69
C LEU A 301 24.12 0.27 -40.03
N ILE A 302 25.21 0.94 -39.63
CA ILE A 302 26.58 0.45 -39.86
C ILE A 302 26.80 -0.89 -39.14
N VAL A 303 26.45 -0.97 -37.84
CA VAL A 303 26.61 -2.19 -37.04
C VAL A 303 25.82 -3.34 -37.64
N ASN A 304 24.56 -3.12 -38.02
CA ASN A 304 23.73 -4.15 -38.64
C ASN A 304 24.30 -4.59 -39.99
N THR A 305 24.78 -3.65 -40.82
CA THR A 305 25.40 -3.97 -42.12
C THR A 305 26.65 -4.84 -41.94
N VAL A 306 27.49 -4.51 -40.96
CA VAL A 306 28.70 -5.29 -40.64
C VAL A 306 28.34 -6.68 -40.13
N LEU A 307 27.35 -6.79 -39.23
CA LEU A 307 26.84 -8.09 -38.73
C LEU A 307 26.29 -8.96 -39.86
N PHE A 308 25.46 -8.41 -40.75
CA PHE A 308 24.94 -9.14 -41.90
C PHE A 308 26.05 -9.58 -42.86
N ALA A 309 27.04 -8.72 -43.12
CA ALA A 309 28.19 -9.08 -43.94
C ALA A 309 29.00 -10.22 -43.29
N PHE A 310 29.24 -10.14 -41.98
CA PHE A 310 29.97 -11.16 -41.22
C PHE A 310 29.24 -12.51 -41.21
N VAL A 311 27.93 -12.50 -40.95
CA VAL A 311 27.09 -13.71 -41.03
C VAL A 311 27.07 -14.27 -42.46
N GLY A 312 26.97 -13.41 -43.47
CA GLY A 312 27.05 -13.81 -44.87
C GLY A 312 28.38 -14.48 -45.23
N LEU A 313 29.50 -13.96 -44.72
CA LEU A 313 30.82 -14.57 -44.91
C LEU A 313 30.93 -15.93 -44.23
N ILE A 314 30.40 -16.09 -43.01
CA ILE A 314 30.35 -17.38 -42.32
C ILE A 314 29.53 -18.39 -43.12
N LEU A 315 28.35 -17.99 -43.61
CA LEU A 315 27.49 -18.86 -44.41
C LEU A 315 28.15 -19.26 -45.73
N LEU A 316 28.84 -18.33 -46.39
CA LEU A 316 29.61 -18.61 -47.61
C LEU A 316 30.75 -19.61 -47.34
N GLN A 317 31.48 -19.43 -46.24
CA GLN A 317 32.57 -20.32 -45.85
C GLN A 317 32.06 -21.72 -45.50
N LEU A 318 30.92 -21.82 -44.82
CA LEU A 318 30.24 -23.10 -44.55
C LEU A 318 29.78 -23.77 -45.84
N TYR A 319 29.28 -23.02 -46.82
CA TYR A 319 28.88 -23.57 -48.12
C TYR A 319 30.06 -24.24 -48.84
N TYR A 320 31.22 -23.57 -48.94
CA TYR A 320 32.44 -24.14 -49.55
C TYR A 320 33.06 -25.31 -48.77
N LEU A 321 32.73 -25.47 -47.49
CA LEU A 321 33.18 -26.62 -46.69
C LEU A 321 32.25 -27.84 -46.85
N LEU A 322 31.00 -27.63 -47.23
CA LEU A 322 29.96 -28.66 -47.31
C LEU A 322 29.68 -29.14 -48.74
N PHE A 323 30.03 -28.35 -49.76
CA PHE A 323 29.81 -28.63 -51.19
C PHE A 323 31.06 -28.27 -52.00
#